data_AF-A0A2M7CNZ6-F1
#
_entry.id   AF-A0A2M7CNZ6-F1
#
_cell.length_a   1.000
_cell.length_b   1.000
_cell.length_c   1.000
_cell.angle_alpha   90.00
_cell.angle_beta   90.00
_cell.angle_gamma   90.00
#
_symmetry.space_group_name_H-M   'P 1'
#
loop_
_entity.id
_entity.type
_entity.pdbx_description
1 polymer ?
#
loop_
_entity_poly.entity_id
_entity_poly.type
_entity_poly.pdbx_seq_one_letter_code
_entity_poly.pdbx_strand_id
1 'polypeptide(L)'
;MLILTLTLSACKGTSELNENRAKWDSLGVAHYRYELTISCFCPFRDVMPVTVEVKDGQIVSLTDVNGQPLPEEFRATFEKAATVEGLFAVAEENLSNADQVEVTYDAQYGFPASIVVDQIKMAVDDEIAYYAGAFKALP
;
A
#
# COMPACT_ATOMS: atom_id res chain seq x y z
N MET A 1 11.02 -30.96 5.60
CA MET A 1 10.28 -29.74 5.95
C MET A 1 9.09 -29.65 5.03
N LEU A 2 7.88 -29.77 5.57
CA LEU A 2 6.64 -29.65 4.81
C LEU A 2 6.37 -28.14 4.69
N ILE A 3 6.69 -27.54 3.55
CA ILE A 3 6.32 -26.15 3.28
C ILE A 3 4.81 -26.17 3.01
N LEU A 4 4.03 -25.80 4.02
CA LEU A 4 2.60 -25.61 3.91
C LEU A 4 2.39 -24.34 3.08
N THR A 5 2.19 -24.48 1.78
CA THR A 5 1.76 -23.38 0.92
C THR A 5 0.36 -22.97 1.36
N LEU A 6 0.27 -21.88 2.11
CA LEU A 6 -1.00 -21.21 2.39
C LEU A 6 -1.45 -20.56 1.08
N THR A 7 -2.20 -21.30 0.26
CA THR A 7 -2.95 -20.68 -0.83
C THR A 7 -4.03 -19.82 -0.18
N LEU A 8 -3.81 -18.50 -0.09
CA LEU A 8 -4.87 -17.58 0.26
C LEU A 8 -5.92 -17.65 -0.84
N SER A 9 -7.04 -18.30 -0.56
CA SER A 9 -8.22 -18.20 -1.40
C SER A 9 -8.71 -16.75 -1.34
N ALA A 10 -9.04 -16.14 -2.48
CA ALA A 10 -9.46 -14.73 -2.59
C ALA A 10 -10.52 -14.34 -1.55
N CYS A 11 -11.45 -15.25 -1.23
CA CYS A 11 -12.49 -15.02 -0.22
C CYS A 11 -11.93 -14.80 1.22
N LYS A 12 -10.83 -15.49 1.57
CA LYS A 12 -10.11 -15.26 2.83
C LYS A 12 -9.41 -13.90 2.84
N GLY A 13 -8.77 -13.54 1.72
CA GLY A 13 -8.13 -12.22 1.56
C GLY A 13 -9.13 -11.07 1.70
N THR A 14 -10.30 -11.18 1.08
CA THR A 14 -11.38 -10.17 1.22
C THR A 14 -11.91 -10.07 2.65
N SER A 15 -12.05 -11.18 3.39
CA SER A 15 -12.46 -11.15 4.80
C SER A 15 -11.44 -10.40 5.66
N GLU A 16 -10.15 -10.74 5.54
CA GLU A 16 -9.07 -10.13 6.30
C GLU A 16 -8.92 -8.62 5.97
N LEU A 17 -9.09 -8.26 4.70
CA LEU A 17 -9.12 -6.86 4.25
C LEU A 17 -10.22 -6.05 4.95
N ASN A 18 -11.44 -6.60 5.02
CA ASN A 18 -12.58 -5.92 5.63
C ASN A 18 -12.45 -5.79 7.15
N GLU A 19 -11.92 -6.81 7.84
CA GLU A 19 -11.65 -6.77 9.27
C GLU A 19 -10.62 -5.69 9.63
N ASN A 20 -9.54 -5.62 8.85
CA ASN A 20 -8.48 -4.63 9.04
C ASN A 20 -8.92 -3.21 8.67
N ARG A 21 -9.77 -3.06 7.63
CA ARG A 21 -10.41 -1.78 7.30
C ARG A 21 -11.29 -1.28 8.46
N ALA A 22 -12.15 -2.13 8.99
CA ALA A 22 -13.00 -1.77 10.13
C ALA A 22 -12.18 -1.37 11.37
N LYS A 23 -11.03 -2.04 11.60
CA LYS A 23 -10.09 -1.65 12.65
C LYS A 23 -9.52 -0.25 12.42
N TRP A 24 -8.99 0.04 11.23
CA TRP A 24 -8.49 1.36 10.87
C TRP A 24 -9.55 2.44 11.09
N ASP A 25 -10.76 2.23 10.55
CA ASP A 25 -11.87 3.17 10.66
C ASP A 25 -12.25 3.45 12.12
N SER A 26 -12.20 2.43 12.98
CA SER A 26 -12.55 2.55 14.41
C SER A 26 -11.58 3.42 15.22
N LEU A 27 -10.35 3.61 14.73
CA LEU A 27 -9.33 4.42 15.41
C LEU A 27 -9.54 5.93 15.18
N GLY A 28 -10.27 6.31 14.13
CA GLY A 28 -10.56 7.71 13.81
C GLY A 28 -9.31 8.55 13.53
N VAL A 29 -8.25 7.96 12.98
CA VAL A 29 -7.00 8.66 12.67
C VAL A 29 -7.21 9.54 11.44
N ALA A 30 -7.32 10.85 11.65
CA ALA A 30 -7.56 11.81 10.57
C ALA A 30 -6.28 12.46 10.03
N HIS A 31 -5.20 12.52 10.82
CA HIS A 31 -3.94 13.18 10.45
C HIS A 31 -2.77 12.24 10.70
N TYR A 32 -2.00 11.93 9.65
CA TYR A 32 -0.90 10.99 9.75
C TYR A 32 0.15 11.22 8.66
N ARG A 33 1.32 10.61 8.87
CA ARG A 33 2.40 10.52 7.91
C ARG A 33 2.91 9.09 7.81
N TYR A 34 3.33 8.67 6.63
CA TYR A 34 4.06 7.42 6.43
C TYR A 34 4.99 7.50 5.22
N GLU A 35 5.84 6.50 5.07
CA GLU A 35 6.74 6.31 3.93
C GLU A 35 6.17 5.26 2.99
N LEU A 36 5.98 5.63 1.72
CA LEU A 36 5.49 4.78 0.66
C LEU A 36 6.62 4.36 -0.27
N THR A 37 6.79 3.06 -0.48
CA THR A 37 7.67 2.50 -1.51
C THR A 37 6.86 1.65 -2.47
N ILE A 38 7.03 1.88 -3.77
CA ILE A 38 6.46 1.08 -4.86
C ILE A 38 7.59 0.33 -5.56
N SER A 39 7.70 -0.97 -5.33
CA SER A 39 8.72 -1.82 -5.96
C SER A 39 8.19 -2.42 -7.25
N CYS A 40 8.81 -2.06 -8.37
CA CYS A 40 8.59 -2.59 -9.73
C CYS A 40 9.78 -2.21 -10.63
N PHE A 41 9.81 -2.69 -11.88
CA PHE A 41 10.78 -2.23 -12.90
C PHE A 41 10.38 -0.87 -13.51
N CYS A 42 10.25 0.13 -12.64
CA CYS A 42 9.69 1.45 -12.97
C CYS A 42 10.74 2.58 -12.89
N PRO A 43 10.54 3.71 -13.60
CA PRO A 43 11.54 4.78 -13.71
C PRO A 43 11.69 5.67 -12.47
N PHE A 44 10.78 5.56 -11.49
CA PHE A 44 10.73 6.43 -10.30
C PHE A 44 11.43 5.84 -9.07
N ARG A 45 12.42 4.96 -9.26
CA ARG A 45 13.14 4.32 -8.14
C ARG A 45 13.92 5.31 -7.28
N ASP A 46 14.46 6.37 -7.89
CA ASP A 46 15.34 7.32 -7.22
C ASP A 46 14.62 8.37 -6.36
N VAL A 47 13.27 8.43 -6.44
CA VAL A 47 12.46 9.36 -5.62
C VAL A 47 11.88 8.71 -4.37
N MET A 48 12.14 7.42 -4.14
CA MET A 48 11.58 6.62 -3.04
C MET A 48 12.54 6.44 -1.85
N PRO A 49 12.03 6.22 -0.62
CA PRO A 49 10.61 6.23 -0.25
C PRO A 49 10.00 7.63 -0.36
N VAL A 50 8.74 7.70 -0.79
CA VAL A 50 7.96 8.94 -0.80
C VAL A 50 7.36 9.12 0.58
N THR A 51 7.66 10.22 1.24
CA THR A 51 6.97 10.60 2.47
C THR A 51 5.62 11.20 2.12
N VAL A 52 4.56 10.63 2.68
CA VAL A 52 3.19 11.06 2.46
C VAL A 52 2.62 11.61 3.76
N GLU A 53 1.99 12.79 3.70
CA GLU A 53 1.21 13.35 4.80
C GLU A 53 -0.25 13.48 4.37
N VAL A 54 -1.16 12.96 5.20
CA VAL A 54 -2.59 12.96 4.94
C VAL A 54 -3.30 13.60 6.11
N LYS A 55 -4.26 14.48 5.81
CA LYS A 55 -5.11 15.12 6.80
C LYS A 55 -6.55 15.17 6.31
N ASP A 56 -7.47 14.73 7.17
CA ASP A 56 -8.91 14.69 6.89
C ASP A 56 -9.23 13.96 5.57
N GLY A 57 -8.51 12.86 5.31
CA GLY A 57 -8.62 12.05 4.10
C GLY A 57 -8.00 12.67 2.84
N GLN A 58 -7.34 13.83 2.95
CA GLN A 58 -6.71 14.53 1.82
C GLN A 58 -5.19 14.48 1.92
N ILE A 59 -4.53 14.30 0.77
CA ILE A 59 -3.07 14.34 0.67
C ILE A 59 -2.61 15.80 0.89
N VAL A 60 -1.92 16.06 1.98
CA VAL A 60 -1.33 17.37 2.32
C VAL A 60 0.01 17.54 1.64
N SER A 61 0.84 16.49 1.61
CA SER A 61 2.15 16.53 0.94
C SER A 61 2.61 15.16 0.43
N LEU A 62 3.38 15.20 -0.64
CA LEU A 62 4.18 14.10 -1.17
C LEU A 62 5.59 14.62 -1.38
N THR A 63 6.56 14.09 -0.64
CA THR A 63 7.97 14.48 -0.79
C THR A 63 8.83 13.28 -1.09
N ASP A 64 9.80 13.46 -1.98
CA ASP A 64 10.79 12.45 -2.33
C ASP A 64 11.75 12.14 -1.17
N VAL A 65 12.65 11.20 -1.42
CA VAL A 65 13.70 10.78 -0.47
C VAL A 65 14.63 11.92 -0.01
N ASN A 66 14.72 13.02 -0.77
CA ASN A 66 15.52 14.20 -0.42
C ASN A 66 14.70 15.28 0.31
N GLY A 67 13.43 15.00 0.60
CA GLY A 67 12.49 15.95 1.21
C GLY A 67 12.05 17.07 0.26
N GLN A 68 12.25 16.91 -1.05
CA GLN A 68 11.73 17.83 -2.06
C GLN A 68 10.32 17.42 -2.48
N PRO A 69 9.48 18.34 -2.98
CA PRO A 69 8.20 17.97 -3.56
C PRO A 69 8.39 16.87 -4.62
N LEU A 70 7.54 15.84 -4.57
CA LEU A 70 7.58 14.76 -5.55
C LEU A 70 7.44 15.33 -6.97
N PRO A 71 8.27 14.90 -7.95
CA PRO A 71 8.15 15.36 -9.33
C PRO A 71 6.74 15.12 -9.89
N GLU A 72 6.21 16.10 -10.61
CA GLU A 72 4.82 16.10 -11.09
C GLU A 72 4.54 14.91 -12.01
N GLU A 73 5.51 14.49 -12.82
CA GLU A 73 5.42 13.34 -13.72
C GLU A 73 5.20 12.00 -12.99
N PHE A 74 5.55 11.92 -11.69
CA PHE A 74 5.36 10.72 -10.88
C PHE A 74 4.21 10.84 -9.90
N ARG A 75 3.69 12.06 -9.67
CA ARG A 75 2.69 12.34 -8.64
C ARG A 75 1.47 11.42 -8.73
N ALA A 76 0.85 11.32 -9.92
CA ALA A 76 -0.33 10.49 -10.14
C ALA A 76 -0.10 8.99 -9.85
N THR A 77 1.14 8.50 -10.00
CA THR A 77 1.49 7.11 -9.70
C THR A 77 1.39 6.82 -8.21
N PHE A 78 1.86 7.75 -7.37
CA PHE A 78 1.87 7.58 -5.92
C PHE A 78 0.52 7.92 -5.29
N GLU A 79 -0.26 8.85 -5.85
CA GLU A 79 -1.56 9.28 -5.29
C GLU A 79 -2.55 8.12 -5.06
N LYS A 80 -2.53 7.08 -5.90
CA LYS A 80 -3.40 5.90 -5.74
C LYS A 80 -3.20 5.16 -4.41
N ALA A 81 -1.98 5.18 -3.88
CA ALA A 81 -1.58 4.47 -2.68
C ALA A 81 -1.11 5.44 -1.58
N ALA A 82 -1.43 6.72 -1.69
CA ALA A 82 -0.97 7.82 -0.82
C ALA A 82 -1.85 8.03 0.43
N THR A 83 -3.04 7.46 0.47
CA THR A 83 -3.84 7.39 1.70
C THR A 83 -3.98 5.94 2.13
N VAL A 84 -4.26 5.69 3.41
CA VAL A 84 -4.60 4.36 3.91
C VAL A 84 -5.81 3.79 3.17
N GLU A 85 -6.80 4.63 2.88
CA GLU A 85 -7.97 4.27 2.07
C GLU A 85 -7.55 3.87 0.65
N GLY A 86 -6.56 4.56 0.07
CA GLY A 86 -5.95 4.24 -1.21
C GLY A 86 -5.21 2.90 -1.18
N LEU A 87 -4.44 2.61 -0.13
CA LEU A 87 -3.80 1.31 0.06
C LEU A 87 -4.84 0.18 0.11
N PHE A 88 -5.94 0.38 0.84
CA PHE A 88 -7.02 -0.59 0.85
C PHE A 88 -7.68 -0.76 -0.53
N ALA A 89 -7.86 0.32 -1.29
CA ALA A 89 -8.41 0.25 -2.65
C ALA A 89 -7.46 -0.51 -3.61
N VAL A 90 -6.15 -0.28 -3.52
CA VAL A 90 -5.14 -1.03 -4.27
C VAL A 90 -5.20 -2.52 -3.91
N ALA A 91 -5.29 -2.86 -2.63
CA ALA A 91 -5.42 -4.26 -2.20
C ALA A 91 -6.71 -4.90 -2.73
N GLU A 92 -7.85 -4.21 -2.64
CA GLU A 92 -9.15 -4.70 -3.10
C GLU A 92 -9.20 -4.92 -4.62
N GLU A 93 -8.67 -3.97 -5.39
CA GLU A 93 -8.57 -4.06 -6.85
C GLU A 93 -7.74 -5.29 -7.27
N ASN A 94 -6.58 -5.50 -6.65
CA ASN A 94 -5.70 -6.61 -7.04
C ASN A 94 -6.22 -7.96 -6.55
N LEU A 95 -6.80 -8.05 -5.34
CA LEU A 95 -7.43 -9.29 -4.84
C LEU A 95 -8.56 -9.79 -5.75
N SER A 96 -9.15 -8.89 -6.54
CA SER A 96 -10.23 -9.20 -7.48
C SER A 96 -9.73 -9.62 -8.86
N ASN A 97 -8.52 -9.20 -9.28
CA ASN A 97 -8.11 -9.23 -10.68
C ASN A 97 -6.78 -9.95 -10.96
N ALA A 98 -5.84 -9.98 -10.00
CA ALA A 98 -4.50 -10.53 -10.19
C ALA A 98 -4.46 -12.06 -9.98
N ASP A 99 -3.43 -12.75 -10.48
CA ASP A 99 -3.24 -14.19 -10.25
C ASP A 99 -2.97 -14.48 -8.77
N GLN A 100 -2.06 -13.71 -8.15
CA GLN A 100 -1.72 -13.85 -6.74
C GLN A 100 -1.52 -12.49 -6.07
N VAL A 101 -2.07 -12.37 -4.86
CA VAL A 101 -1.90 -11.20 -4.01
C VAL A 101 -1.62 -11.63 -2.59
N GLU A 102 -0.59 -11.04 -2.00
CA GLU A 102 -0.30 -11.15 -0.57
C GLU A 102 -0.41 -9.76 0.07
N VAL A 103 -1.27 -9.64 1.07
CA VAL A 103 -1.43 -8.42 1.85
C VAL A 103 -1.03 -8.71 3.29
N THR A 104 -0.17 -7.87 3.86
CA THR A 104 0.08 -7.86 5.30
C THR A 104 -0.39 -6.54 5.89
N TYR A 105 -0.83 -6.56 7.14
CA TYR A 105 -1.42 -5.42 7.82
C TYR A 105 -0.59 -5.01 9.02
N ASP A 106 -0.58 -3.71 9.31
CA ASP A 106 0.01 -3.21 10.55
C ASP A 106 -0.77 -3.74 11.77
N ALA A 107 -0.04 -4.34 12.70
CA ALA A 107 -0.64 -5.00 13.86
C ALA A 107 -1.32 -4.03 14.83
N GLN A 108 -0.96 -2.75 14.84
CA GLN A 108 -1.54 -1.73 15.72
C GLN A 108 -2.72 -1.02 15.03
N TYR A 109 -2.53 -0.56 13.80
CA TYR A 109 -3.46 0.33 13.10
C TYR A 109 -4.35 -0.37 12.07
N GLY A 110 -3.96 -1.55 11.58
CA GLY A 110 -4.73 -2.32 10.61
C GLY A 110 -4.64 -1.83 9.16
N PHE A 111 -3.87 -0.79 8.84
CA PHE A 111 -3.67 -0.42 7.42
C PHE A 111 -2.83 -1.48 6.68
N PRO A 112 -2.98 -1.63 5.35
CA PRO A 112 -2.12 -2.52 4.57
C PRO A 112 -0.66 -2.03 4.60
N ALA A 113 0.22 -2.79 5.24
CA ALA A 113 1.64 -2.48 5.38
C ALA A 113 2.47 -2.99 4.19
N SER A 114 2.06 -4.12 3.60
CA SER A 114 2.58 -4.60 2.32
C SER A 114 1.46 -5.13 1.43
N ILE A 115 1.54 -4.85 0.13
CA ILE A 115 0.68 -5.43 -0.90
C ILE A 115 1.60 -5.92 -2.01
N VAL A 116 1.76 -7.23 -2.16
CA VAL A 116 2.60 -7.86 -3.20
C VAL A 116 1.69 -8.50 -4.22
N VAL A 117 1.85 -8.15 -5.49
CA VAL A 117 0.98 -8.57 -6.58
C VAL A 117 1.79 -9.22 -7.69
N ASP A 118 1.40 -10.43 -8.07
CA ASP A 118 1.76 -11.11 -9.31
C ASP A 118 0.53 -11.07 -10.22
N GLN A 119 0.60 -10.27 -11.29
CA GLN A 119 -0.57 -9.98 -12.12
C GLN A 119 -0.91 -11.16 -13.02
N ILE A 120 0.10 -11.73 -13.66
CA ILE A 120 -0.02 -12.77 -14.69
C ILE A 120 0.95 -13.89 -14.36
N LYS A 121 0.39 -15.05 -14.04
CA LYS A 121 1.15 -16.27 -13.79
C LYS A 121 2.19 -16.56 -14.87
N MET A 122 3.44 -16.73 -14.46
CA MET A 122 4.60 -17.02 -15.34
C MET A 122 4.96 -15.89 -16.33
N ALA A 123 4.42 -14.68 -16.18
CA ALA A 123 4.97 -13.51 -16.83
C ALA A 123 6.26 -13.07 -16.11
N VAL A 124 7.01 -12.17 -16.74
CA VAL A 124 8.27 -11.65 -16.21
C VAL A 124 8.15 -10.15 -16.13
N ASP A 125 8.57 -9.57 -15.00
CA ASP A 125 8.59 -8.13 -14.73
C ASP A 125 7.19 -7.47 -14.67
N ASP A 126 6.13 -8.24 -14.42
CA ASP A 126 4.77 -7.75 -14.16
C ASP A 126 4.43 -7.60 -12.67
N GLU A 127 5.34 -8.04 -11.80
CA GLU A 127 5.16 -7.94 -10.35
C GLU A 127 5.28 -6.49 -9.87
N ILE A 128 4.36 -6.12 -8.96
CA ILE A 128 4.37 -4.83 -8.29
C ILE A 128 4.13 -5.04 -6.80
N ALA A 129 4.88 -4.30 -5.97
CA ALA A 129 4.67 -4.29 -4.54
C ALA A 129 4.57 -2.88 -3.98
N TYR A 130 3.67 -2.69 -3.02
CA TYR A 130 3.48 -1.46 -2.27
C TYR A 130 3.87 -1.73 -0.82
N TYR A 131 4.69 -0.85 -0.24
CA TYR A 131 5.08 -0.92 1.17
C TYR A 131 4.78 0.40 1.85
N ALA A 132 4.03 0.34 2.95
CA ALA A 132 3.73 1.49 3.80
C ALA A 132 4.44 1.30 5.15
N GLY A 133 5.46 2.13 5.39
CA GLY A 133 6.31 2.06 6.57
C GLY A 133 6.39 3.38 7.33
N ALA A 134 7.14 3.39 8.44
CA ALA A 134 7.40 4.59 9.25
C ALA A 134 6.13 5.39 9.63
N PHE A 135 4.99 4.70 9.81
CA PHE A 135 3.71 5.34 10.09
C PHE A 135 3.74 6.10 11.41
N LYS A 136 3.17 7.31 11.38
CA LYS A 136 3.03 8.18 12.54
C LYS A 136 1.72 8.94 12.48
N ALA A 137 0.84 8.71 13.44
CA ALA A 137 -0.30 9.59 13.68
C ALA A 137 0.20 10.97 14.13
N LEU A 138 -0.41 12.03 13.61
CA LEU A 138 -0.07 13.41 13.87
C LEU A 138 -1.18 14.10 14.68
N PRO A 139 -0.87 15.19 15.42
CA PRO A 139 -1.86 15.94 16.19
C PRO A 139 -2.93 16.63 15.36
#